data_AF-A0A6J4N0I6-F1
#
_entry.id   AF-A0A6J4N0I6-F1
#
_cell.length_a   1.000
_cell.length_b   1.000
_cell.length_c   1.000
_cell.angle_alpha   90.00
_cell.angle_beta   90.00
_cell.angle_gamma   90.00
#
_symmetry.space_group_name_H-M   'P 1'
#
loop_
_entity.id
_entity.type
_entity.pdbx_description
1 polymer ?
#
loop_
_entity_poly.entity_id
_entity_poly.type
_entity_poly.pdbx_seq_one_letter_code
_entity_poly.pdbx_strand_id
1 'polypeptide(L)'
;MLLKMFVLSGSAVILWLAPLAALDKKVSWHKSTQGLSLVAAVSCAIGAGNIARKLAEENEIEQIKARAITADVVDEIATSAYISQAQRQQEAEQILATDERIDEQDAELNSIKESLELLLNQTSSDSGELAVVNLSTRQREQIELILQCHAKGISGKNKILKEVWGVSAGSSQAYRDAKAEYEFLLPFVESKDE
;
A
#
# COMPACT_ATOMS: atom_id res chain seq x y z
N MET A 1 -16.31 -22.34 53.08
CA MET A 1 -16.13 -21.30 54.12
C MET A 1 -17.43 -20.67 54.61
N LEU A 2 -18.37 -20.34 53.71
CA LEU A 2 -19.67 -19.74 54.05
C LEU A 2 -20.44 -20.47 55.16
N LEU A 3 -20.60 -21.80 55.09
CA LEU A 3 -21.33 -22.57 56.11
C LEU A 3 -20.74 -22.41 57.53
N LYS A 4 -19.40 -22.42 57.65
CA LYS A 4 -18.72 -22.23 58.95
C LYS A 4 -18.94 -20.83 59.50
N MET A 5 -18.93 -19.81 58.64
CA MET A 5 -19.21 -18.43 59.05
C MET A 5 -20.68 -18.21 59.43
N PHE A 6 -21.62 -18.86 58.75
CA PHE A 6 -23.04 -18.82 59.13
C PHE A 6 -23.29 -19.48 60.48
N VAL A 7 -22.69 -20.65 60.75
CA VAL A 7 -22.83 -21.35 62.04
C VAL A 7 -22.18 -20.54 63.18
N LEU A 8 -21.01 -19.93 62.94
CA LEU A 8 -20.37 -19.06 63.94
C LEU A 8 -21.23 -17.82 64.24
N SER A 9 -21.73 -17.16 63.20
CA SER A 9 -22.61 -15.99 63.32
C SER A 9 -23.91 -16.32 64.06
N GLY A 10 -24.57 -17.44 63.68
CA GLY A 10 -25.77 -17.91 64.37
C GLY A 10 -25.52 -18.27 65.83
N SER A 11 -24.41 -18.94 66.13
CA SER A 11 -24.05 -19.30 67.51
C SER A 11 -23.73 -18.08 68.38
N ALA A 12 -23.11 -17.04 67.81
CA ALA A 12 -22.83 -15.78 68.50
C ALA A 12 -24.13 -15.03 68.83
N VAL A 13 -25.09 -15.00 67.90
CA VAL A 13 -26.42 -14.39 68.13
C VAL A 13 -27.19 -15.14 69.22
N ILE A 14 -27.13 -16.48 69.23
CA ILE A 14 -27.79 -17.30 70.25
C ILE A 14 -27.14 -17.12 71.63
N LEU A 15 -25.81 -17.09 71.71
CA LEU A 15 -25.07 -16.83 72.96
C LEU A 15 -25.36 -15.43 73.53
N TRP A 16 -25.61 -14.44 72.67
CA TRP A 16 -25.97 -13.08 73.06
C TRP A 16 -27.43 -12.96 73.51
N LEU A 17 -28.35 -13.75 72.92
CA LEU A 17 -29.76 -13.80 73.29
C LEU A 17 -30.06 -14.69 74.51
N ALA A 18 -29.18 -15.63 74.86
CA ALA A 18 -29.38 -16.55 75.99
C ALA A 18 -29.55 -15.85 77.37
N PRO A 19 -28.78 -14.81 77.73
CA PRO A 19 -28.99 -14.09 79.00
C PRO A 19 -30.31 -13.32 79.05
N LEU A 20 -30.82 -12.87 77.89
CA LEU A 20 -32.09 -12.14 77.78
C LEU A 20 -33.31 -13.03 78.06
N ALA A 21 -33.24 -14.32 77.74
CA ALA A 21 -34.31 -15.29 78.00
C ALA A 21 -34.31 -15.81 79.44
N ALA A 22 -33.14 -15.93 80.07
CA ALA A 22 -32.99 -16.53 81.41
C ALA A 22 -33.16 -15.53 82.59
N LEU A 23 -32.95 -14.23 82.39
CA LEU A 23 -33.10 -13.21 83.45
C LEU A 23 -34.51 -12.57 83.40
N ASP A 24 -35.38 -13.00 84.33
CA ASP A 24 -36.78 -12.55 84.43
C ASP A 24 -36.97 -11.21 85.18
N LYS A 25 -38.01 -10.49 84.74
CA LYS A 25 -38.78 -9.37 85.34
C LYS A 25 -38.20 -8.00 85.69
N LYS A 26 -36.91 -7.78 85.95
CA LYS A 26 -36.44 -6.43 86.41
C LYS A 26 -35.73 -5.55 85.37
N VAL A 27 -35.49 -6.04 84.17
CA VAL A 27 -34.60 -5.38 83.19
C VAL A 27 -35.31 -5.06 81.86
N SER A 28 -36.60 -4.70 81.90
CA SER A 28 -37.40 -4.48 80.68
C SER A 28 -36.82 -3.39 79.76
N TRP A 29 -36.23 -2.34 80.34
CA TRP A 29 -35.65 -1.23 79.57
C TRP A 29 -34.44 -1.64 78.73
N HIS A 30 -33.52 -2.44 79.28
CA HIS A 30 -32.34 -2.89 78.52
C HIS A 30 -32.71 -3.90 77.43
N LYS A 31 -33.75 -4.72 77.64
CA LYS A 31 -34.24 -5.63 76.58
C LYS A 31 -34.80 -4.84 75.39
N SER A 32 -35.50 -3.73 75.66
CA SER A 32 -36.04 -2.84 74.62
C SER A 32 -34.94 -2.14 73.82
N THR A 33 -33.94 -1.57 74.50
CA THR A 33 -32.81 -0.89 73.81
C THR A 33 -31.94 -1.87 73.03
N GLN A 34 -31.74 -3.09 73.54
CA GLN A 34 -31.06 -4.15 72.81
C GLN A 34 -31.86 -4.64 71.59
N GLY A 35 -33.18 -4.79 71.72
CA GLY A 35 -34.05 -5.13 70.59
C GLY A 35 -34.02 -4.06 69.49
N LEU A 36 -34.09 -2.78 69.87
CA LEU A 36 -33.94 -1.65 68.95
C LEU A 36 -32.57 -1.64 68.26
N SER A 37 -31.49 -1.88 69.02
CA SER A 37 -30.14 -1.98 68.47
C SER A 37 -29.97 -3.16 67.50
N LEU A 38 -30.62 -4.30 67.78
CA LEU A 38 -30.58 -5.48 66.92
C LEU A 38 -31.33 -5.22 65.61
N VAL A 39 -32.52 -4.61 65.68
CA VAL A 39 -33.29 -4.23 64.49
C VAL A 39 -32.53 -3.20 63.65
N ALA A 40 -31.88 -2.23 64.28
CA ALA A 40 -31.05 -1.24 63.59
C ALA A 40 -29.78 -1.87 62.96
N ALA A 41 -29.14 -2.82 63.64
CA ALA A 41 -27.99 -3.54 63.10
C ALA A 41 -28.39 -4.43 61.91
N VAL A 42 -29.53 -5.11 61.99
CA VAL A 42 -30.06 -5.95 60.90
C VAL A 42 -30.46 -5.10 59.70
N SER A 43 -31.14 -3.96 59.91
CA SER A 43 -31.49 -3.06 58.81
C SER A 43 -30.26 -2.44 58.15
N CYS A 44 -29.24 -2.08 58.94
CA CYS A 44 -27.96 -1.61 58.44
C CYS A 44 -27.22 -2.70 57.63
N ALA A 45 -27.20 -3.94 58.13
CA ALA A 45 -26.57 -5.07 57.43
C ALA A 45 -27.27 -5.40 56.10
N ILE A 46 -28.61 -5.35 56.06
CA ILE A 46 -29.38 -5.55 54.82
C ILE A 46 -29.11 -4.40 53.84
N GLY A 47 -29.12 -3.16 54.32
CA GLY A 47 -28.82 -1.97 53.51
C GLY A 47 -27.42 -2.04 52.90
N ALA A 48 -26.39 -2.30 53.73
CA ALA A 48 -25.01 -2.46 53.28
C ALA A 48 -24.85 -3.63 52.32
N GLY A 49 -25.53 -4.75 52.56
CA GLY A 49 -25.51 -5.92 51.66
C GLY A 49 -26.12 -5.64 50.29
N ASN A 50 -27.22 -4.88 50.24
CA ASN A 50 -27.83 -4.46 48.96
C ASN A 50 -26.95 -3.46 48.20
N ILE A 51 -26.29 -2.53 48.90
CA ILE A 51 -25.34 -1.61 48.28
C ILE A 51 -24.12 -2.37 47.75
N ALA A 52 -23.59 -3.32 48.53
CA ALA A 52 -22.47 -4.15 48.12
C ALA A 52 -22.80 -5.03 46.89
N ARG A 53 -24.04 -5.57 46.80
CA ARG A 53 -24.50 -6.28 45.61
C ARG A 53 -24.56 -5.39 44.38
N LYS A 54 -25.14 -4.18 44.51
CA LYS A 54 -25.20 -3.23 43.38
C LYS A 54 -23.82 -2.81 42.90
N LEU A 55 -22.91 -2.52 43.83
CA LEU A 55 -21.51 -2.21 43.49
C LEU A 55 -20.79 -3.39 42.83
N ALA A 56 -21.11 -4.63 43.22
CA ALA A 56 -20.56 -5.82 42.57
C ALA A 56 -21.08 -5.98 41.13
N GLU A 57 -22.39 -5.78 40.90
CA GLU A 57 -23.00 -5.82 39.57
C GLU A 57 -22.44 -4.70 38.67
N GLU A 58 -22.31 -3.48 39.19
CA GLU A 58 -21.71 -2.35 38.44
C GLU A 58 -20.24 -2.62 38.08
N ASN A 59 -19.45 -3.17 39.00
CA ASN A 59 -18.04 -3.52 38.76
C ASN A 59 -17.90 -4.65 37.73
N GLU A 60 -18.76 -5.67 37.75
CA GLU A 60 -18.78 -6.71 36.73
C GLU A 60 -19.07 -6.13 35.34
N ILE A 61 -20.02 -5.20 35.23
CA ILE A 61 -20.36 -4.55 33.97
C ILE A 61 -19.19 -3.66 33.48
N GLU A 62 -18.55 -2.90 34.36
CA GLU A 62 -17.39 -2.08 34.01
C GLU A 62 -16.20 -2.92 33.54
N GLN A 63 -15.95 -4.06 34.17
CA GLN A 63 -14.89 -4.98 33.73
C GLN A 63 -15.18 -5.59 32.36
N ILE A 64 -16.43 -5.97 32.10
CA ILE A 64 -16.84 -6.48 30.78
C ILE A 64 -16.66 -5.38 29.72
N LYS A 65 -17.08 -4.15 30.03
CA LYS A 65 -16.91 -3.00 29.13
C LYS A 65 -15.43 -2.71 28.84
N ALA A 66 -14.58 -2.73 29.86
CA ALA A 66 -13.14 -2.54 29.70
C ALA A 66 -12.52 -3.64 28.82
N ARG A 67 -12.95 -4.89 28.98
CA ARG A 67 -12.49 -6.01 28.13
C ARG A 67 -12.95 -5.86 26.68
N ALA A 68 -14.19 -5.42 26.45
CA ALA A 68 -14.72 -5.19 25.11
C ALA A 68 -13.94 -4.07 24.39
N ILE A 69 -13.73 -2.92 25.05
CA ILE A 69 -12.94 -1.81 24.50
C ILE A 69 -11.51 -2.26 24.20
N THR A 70 -10.89 -3.04 25.09
CA THR A 70 -9.53 -3.54 24.86
C THR A 70 -9.47 -4.48 23.66
N ALA A 71 -10.49 -5.31 23.44
CA ALA A 71 -10.55 -6.21 22.29
C ALA A 71 -10.67 -5.44 20.96
N ASP A 72 -11.56 -4.46 20.89
CA ASP A 72 -11.74 -3.63 19.68
C ASP A 72 -10.46 -2.86 19.33
N VAL A 73 -9.81 -2.24 20.32
CA VAL A 73 -8.55 -1.50 20.09
C VAL A 73 -7.44 -2.43 19.59
N VAL A 74 -7.33 -3.66 20.13
CA VAL A 74 -6.35 -4.63 19.66
C VAL A 74 -6.66 -5.09 18.22
N ASP A 75 -7.92 -5.24 17.87
CA ASP A 75 -8.34 -5.63 16.50
C ASP A 75 -8.07 -4.52 15.47
N GLU A 76 -8.32 -3.27 15.83
CA GLU A 76 -7.97 -2.10 14.99
C GLU A 76 -6.46 -1.97 14.80
N ILE A 77 -5.67 -2.22 15.86
CA ILE A 77 -4.20 -2.22 15.79
C ILE A 77 -3.70 -3.41 14.96
N ALA A 78 -4.28 -4.59 15.11
CA ALA A 78 -3.91 -5.77 14.33
C ALA A 78 -4.21 -5.59 12.84
N THR A 79 -5.38 -5.02 12.54
CA THR A 79 -5.80 -4.71 11.17
C THR A 79 -4.89 -3.67 10.53
N SER A 80 -4.58 -2.58 11.24
CA SER A 80 -3.66 -1.55 10.73
C SER A 80 -2.22 -2.06 10.57
N ALA A 81 -1.74 -2.91 11.48
CA ALA A 81 -0.44 -3.57 11.36
C ALA A 81 -0.39 -4.52 10.14
N TYR A 82 -1.46 -5.28 9.90
CA TYR A 82 -1.57 -6.16 8.73
C TYR A 82 -1.56 -5.37 7.42
N ILE A 83 -2.32 -4.27 7.34
CA ILE A 83 -2.34 -3.38 6.16
C ILE A 83 -0.95 -2.77 5.93
N SER A 84 -0.27 -2.33 6.98
CA SER A 84 1.11 -1.81 6.88
C SER A 84 2.11 -2.86 6.40
N GLN A 85 1.94 -4.12 6.80
CA GLN A 85 2.81 -5.20 6.35
C GLN A 85 2.54 -5.58 4.89
N ALA A 86 1.27 -5.63 4.49
CA ALA A 86 0.88 -5.86 3.10
C ALA A 86 1.37 -4.75 2.17
N GLN A 87 1.28 -3.47 2.59
CA GLN A 87 1.87 -2.36 1.83
C GLN A 87 3.38 -2.48 1.68
N ARG A 88 4.10 -2.82 2.76
CA ARG A 88 5.55 -3.01 2.70
C ARG A 88 5.97 -4.17 1.79
N GLN A 89 5.17 -5.24 1.73
CA GLN A 89 5.41 -6.33 0.77
C GLN A 89 5.15 -5.90 -0.67
N GLN A 90 4.07 -5.18 -0.92
CA GLN A 90 3.74 -4.69 -2.27
C GLN A 90 4.78 -3.68 -2.78
N GLU A 91 5.31 -2.81 -1.90
CA GLU A 91 6.41 -1.90 -2.23
C GLU A 91 7.71 -2.67 -2.50
N ALA A 92 8.02 -3.69 -1.70
CA ALA A 92 9.20 -4.53 -1.92
C ALA A 92 9.11 -5.31 -3.25
N GLU A 93 7.94 -5.84 -3.60
CA GLU A 93 7.70 -6.50 -4.89
C GLU A 93 7.83 -5.54 -6.07
N GLN A 94 7.36 -4.29 -5.95
CA GLN A 94 7.56 -3.27 -6.99
C GLN A 94 9.03 -2.92 -7.19
N ILE A 95 9.81 -2.83 -6.11
CA ILE A 95 11.25 -2.56 -6.20
C ILE A 95 11.94 -3.74 -6.90
N LEU A 96 11.62 -4.98 -6.51
CA LEU A 96 12.22 -6.17 -7.12
C LEU A 96 11.87 -6.30 -8.62
N ALA A 97 10.62 -6.04 -8.99
CA ALA A 97 10.18 -6.04 -10.39
C ALA A 97 10.78 -4.88 -11.21
N THR A 98 11.18 -3.79 -10.55
CA THR A 98 11.90 -2.68 -11.21
C THR A 98 13.36 -3.05 -11.42
N ASP A 99 13.97 -3.76 -10.48
CA ASP A 99 15.36 -4.24 -10.56
C ASP A 99 15.52 -5.27 -11.69
N GLU A 100 14.59 -6.23 -11.82
CA GLU A 100 14.59 -7.20 -12.93
C GLU A 100 14.51 -6.52 -14.31
N ARG A 101 13.74 -5.42 -14.42
CA ARG A 101 13.66 -4.65 -15.68
C ARG A 101 14.94 -3.85 -15.97
N ILE A 102 15.69 -3.47 -14.94
CA ILE A 102 16.98 -2.79 -15.11
C ILE A 102 18.02 -3.82 -15.55
N ASP A 103 18.04 -5.00 -14.95
CA ASP A 103 18.94 -6.09 -15.34
C ASP A 103 18.69 -6.57 -16.78
N GLU A 104 17.43 -6.66 -17.22
CA GLU A 104 17.09 -6.96 -18.62
C GLU A 104 17.57 -5.85 -19.57
N GLN A 105 17.38 -4.57 -19.20
CA GLN A 105 17.86 -3.45 -20.01
C GLN A 105 19.39 -3.38 -20.07
N ASP A 106 20.09 -3.67 -18.99
CA ASP A 106 21.55 -3.71 -18.95
C ASP A 106 22.10 -4.91 -19.73
N ALA A 107 21.39 -6.05 -19.73
CA ALA A 107 21.73 -7.19 -20.58
C ALA A 107 21.55 -6.86 -22.07
N GLU A 108 20.45 -6.21 -22.45
CA GLU A 108 20.22 -5.75 -23.83
C GLU A 108 21.28 -4.72 -24.26
N LEU A 109 21.63 -3.78 -23.39
CA LEU A 109 22.60 -2.71 -23.68
C LEU A 109 24.02 -3.27 -23.80
N ASN A 110 24.38 -4.28 -23.01
CA ASN A 110 25.64 -5.00 -23.14
C ASN A 110 25.70 -5.82 -24.44
N SER A 111 24.60 -6.48 -24.84
CA SER A 111 24.48 -7.19 -26.13
C SER A 111 24.65 -6.23 -27.32
N ILE A 112 24.03 -5.04 -27.24
CA ILE A 112 24.16 -3.99 -28.26
C ILE A 112 25.61 -3.49 -28.31
N LYS A 113 26.26 -3.31 -27.16
CA LYS A 113 27.65 -2.86 -27.08
C LYS A 113 28.63 -3.90 -27.65
N GLU A 114 28.43 -5.18 -27.34
CA GLU A 114 29.27 -6.27 -27.86
C GLU A 114 29.10 -6.44 -29.36
N SER A 115 27.87 -6.33 -29.88
CA SER A 115 27.61 -6.32 -31.33
C SER A 115 28.20 -5.09 -32.04
N LEU A 116 28.22 -3.92 -31.38
CA LEU A 116 28.92 -2.72 -31.86
C LEU A 116 30.44 -2.90 -31.88
N GLU A 117 31.03 -3.51 -30.86
CA GLU A 117 32.48 -3.81 -30.82
C GLU A 117 32.89 -4.86 -31.86
N LEU A 118 32.03 -5.87 -32.10
CA LEU A 118 32.23 -6.84 -33.19
C LEU A 118 32.16 -6.19 -34.57
N LEU A 119 31.20 -5.29 -34.80
CA LEU A 119 31.11 -4.50 -36.02
C LEU A 119 32.33 -3.58 -36.20
N LEU A 120 32.83 -2.97 -35.12
CA LEU A 120 34.01 -2.11 -35.15
C LEU A 120 35.30 -2.90 -35.47
N ASN A 121 35.43 -4.12 -34.93
CA ASN A 121 36.58 -4.99 -35.20
C ASN A 121 36.53 -5.64 -36.59
N GLN A 122 35.33 -5.97 -37.10
CA GLN A 122 35.16 -6.46 -38.46
C GLN A 122 35.42 -5.38 -39.52
N THR A 123 35.12 -4.12 -39.21
CA THR A 123 35.40 -2.96 -40.09
C THR A 123 36.85 -2.49 -40.05
N SER A 124 37.67 -2.93 -39.09
CA SER A 124 39.10 -2.59 -39.05
C SER A 124 39.98 -3.41 -40.00
N SER A 125 39.45 -4.48 -40.61
CA SER A 125 40.25 -5.40 -41.43
C SER A 125 39.91 -5.37 -42.93
N ASP A 126 38.86 -4.68 -43.36
CA ASP A 126 38.59 -4.49 -44.78
C ASP A 126 38.01 -3.10 -45.03
N SER A 127 38.52 -2.45 -46.07
CA SER A 127 38.22 -1.05 -46.39
C SER A 127 36.72 -0.85 -46.62
N GLY A 128 36.08 -0.02 -45.80
CA GLY A 128 34.68 0.34 -46.00
C GLY A 128 34.23 1.30 -44.91
N GLU A 129 34.43 2.59 -45.16
CA GLU A 129 33.99 3.71 -44.34
C GLU A 129 32.48 3.59 -44.05
N LEU A 130 32.11 2.95 -42.94
CA LEU A 130 30.76 3.00 -42.39
C LEU A 130 30.60 4.38 -41.78
N ALA A 131 30.30 5.35 -42.65
CA ALA A 131 29.72 6.59 -42.22
C ALA A 131 28.43 6.23 -41.46
N VAL A 132 28.50 6.25 -40.13
CA VAL A 132 27.31 6.41 -39.30
C VAL A 132 26.78 7.80 -39.65
N VAL A 133 26.05 7.90 -40.77
CA VAL A 133 25.50 9.15 -41.25
C VAL A 133 24.39 9.51 -40.27
N ASN A 134 24.72 10.42 -39.35
CA ASN A 134 23.73 11.13 -38.54
C ASN A 134 22.85 11.97 -39.48
N LEU A 135 21.90 11.31 -40.15
CA LEU A 135 20.87 11.98 -40.94
C LEU A 135 20.08 12.85 -39.97
N SER A 136 20.00 14.14 -40.30
CA SER A 136 19.19 15.09 -39.55
C SER A 136 17.71 14.66 -39.57
N THR A 137 16.94 15.07 -38.57
CA THR A 137 15.49 14.79 -38.49
C THR A 137 14.76 15.19 -39.78
N ARG A 138 15.15 16.33 -40.36
CA ARG A 138 14.63 16.82 -41.65
C ARG A 138 14.90 15.89 -42.83
N GLN A 139 16.09 15.29 -42.90
CA GLN A 139 16.45 14.34 -43.96
C GLN A 139 15.65 13.03 -43.83
N ARG A 140 15.36 12.59 -42.60
CA ARG A 140 14.53 11.40 -42.35
C ARG A 140 13.08 11.62 -42.82
N GLU A 141 12.52 12.80 -42.52
CA GLU A 141 11.19 13.19 -43.00
C GLU A 141 11.13 13.26 -44.54
N GLN A 142 12.16 13.81 -45.18
CA GLN A 142 12.26 13.86 -46.65
C GLN A 142 12.34 12.45 -47.27
N ILE A 143 13.09 11.53 -46.66
CA ILE A 143 13.15 10.11 -47.10
C ILE A 143 11.76 9.46 -47.01
N GLU A 144 11.04 9.68 -45.92
CA GLU A 144 9.68 9.14 -45.76
C GLU A 144 8.73 9.68 -46.83
N LEU A 145 8.79 10.98 -47.13
CA LEU A 145 7.99 11.60 -48.19
C LEU A 145 8.35 11.07 -49.58
N ILE A 146 9.62 10.80 -49.85
CA ILE A 146 10.07 10.16 -51.10
C ILE A 146 9.46 8.75 -51.19
N LEU A 147 9.57 7.93 -50.15
CA LEU A 147 8.98 6.58 -50.10
C LEU A 147 7.47 6.61 -50.32
N GLN A 148 6.76 7.58 -49.71
CA GLN A 148 5.33 7.77 -49.96
C GLN A 148 5.02 8.14 -51.42
N CYS A 149 5.89 8.92 -52.08
CA CYS A 149 5.74 9.23 -53.50
C CYS A 149 5.91 7.99 -54.38
N HIS A 150 6.90 7.14 -54.07
CA HIS A 150 7.10 5.87 -54.76
C HIS A 150 5.91 4.92 -54.55
N ALA A 151 5.40 4.81 -53.31
CA ALA A 151 4.20 4.02 -53.00
C ALA A 151 2.95 4.51 -53.74
N LYS A 152 2.84 5.82 -54.02
CA LYS A 152 1.78 6.42 -54.83
C LYS A 152 2.00 6.26 -56.35
N GLY A 153 3.05 5.58 -56.79
CA GLY A 153 3.38 5.36 -58.20
C GLY A 153 4.03 6.55 -58.89
N ILE A 154 4.52 7.54 -58.14
CA ILE A 154 5.22 8.71 -58.69
C ILE A 154 6.72 8.40 -58.76
N SER A 155 7.20 7.95 -59.92
CA SER A 155 8.61 7.59 -60.15
C SER A 155 9.45 8.68 -60.83
N GLY A 156 8.82 9.77 -61.28
CA GLY A 156 9.51 10.84 -62.00
C GLY A 156 10.26 11.76 -61.05
N LYS A 157 11.60 11.86 -61.19
CA LYS A 157 12.46 12.75 -60.40
C LYS A 157 11.92 14.17 -60.23
N ASN A 158 11.49 14.81 -61.32
CA ASN A 158 10.95 16.18 -61.28
C ASN A 158 9.60 16.27 -60.56
N LYS A 159 8.83 15.18 -60.52
CA LYS A 159 7.56 15.11 -59.80
C LYS A 159 7.81 14.91 -58.30
N ILE A 160 8.77 14.05 -57.94
CA ILE A 160 9.19 13.84 -56.55
C ILE A 160 9.79 15.13 -55.97
N LEU A 161 10.68 15.81 -56.72
CA LEU A 161 11.24 17.10 -56.30
C LEU A 161 10.16 18.18 -56.08
N LYS A 162 9.10 18.15 -56.90
CA LYS A 162 7.96 19.06 -56.73
C LYS A 162 7.13 18.74 -55.49
N GLU A 163 6.91 17.47 -55.18
CA GLU A 163 6.11 17.06 -54.01
C GLU A 163 6.89 17.21 -52.69
N VAL A 164 8.17 16.85 -52.67
CA VAL A 164 8.97 16.81 -51.43
C VAL A 164 9.63 18.16 -51.13
N TRP A 165 10.10 18.89 -52.15
CA TRP A 165 10.76 20.20 -51.99
C TRP A 165 9.94 21.38 -52.51
N GLY A 166 8.79 21.16 -53.17
CA GLY A 166 7.97 22.24 -53.70
C GLY A 166 8.54 22.93 -54.95
N VAL A 167 9.59 22.36 -55.58
CA VAL A 167 10.33 23.03 -56.66
C VAL A 167 9.98 22.45 -58.03
N SER A 168 9.72 23.31 -59.02
CA SER A 168 9.51 22.92 -60.41
C SER A 168 10.83 22.81 -61.19
N ALA A 169 10.84 21.99 -62.24
CA ALA A 169 12.00 21.80 -63.09
C ALA A 169 12.45 23.14 -63.73
N GLY A 170 13.74 23.47 -63.59
CA GLY A 170 14.31 24.70 -64.14
C GLY A 170 15.80 24.85 -63.83
N SER A 171 16.35 26.02 -64.14
CA SER A 171 17.75 26.38 -63.86
C SER A 171 17.92 27.16 -62.54
N SER A 172 16.90 27.18 -61.68
CA SER A 172 16.96 27.89 -60.40
C SER A 172 17.94 27.21 -59.45
N GLN A 173 18.62 28.00 -58.62
CA GLN A 173 19.56 27.46 -57.63
C GLN A 173 18.85 26.50 -56.66
N ALA A 174 17.63 26.86 -56.23
CA ALA A 174 16.79 26.00 -55.39
C ALA A 174 16.50 24.62 -56.00
N TYR A 175 16.32 24.53 -57.33
CA TYR A 175 16.14 23.25 -58.01
C TYR A 175 17.43 22.43 -58.03
N ARG A 176 18.59 23.09 -58.19
CA ARG A 176 19.90 22.42 -58.16
C ARG A 176 20.23 21.87 -56.79
N ASP A 177 19.94 22.64 -55.73
CA ASP A 177 20.17 22.24 -54.36
C ASP A 177 19.24 21.08 -53.96
N ALA A 178 17.94 21.17 -54.28
CA ALA A 178 16.99 20.08 -54.04
C ALA A 178 17.33 18.81 -54.84
N LYS A 179 17.82 18.96 -56.08
CA LYS A 179 18.30 17.84 -56.90
C LYS A 179 19.50 17.14 -56.26
N ALA A 180 20.46 17.90 -55.75
CA ALA A 180 21.65 17.37 -55.09
C ALA A 180 21.29 16.66 -53.78
N GLU A 181 20.37 17.23 -53.00
CA GLU A 181 19.87 16.63 -51.76
C GLU A 181 19.09 15.34 -52.04
N TYR A 182 18.24 15.31 -53.08
CA TYR A 182 17.56 14.09 -53.50
C TYR A 182 18.54 12.99 -53.95
N GLU A 183 19.57 13.34 -54.72
CA GLU A 183 20.62 12.38 -55.14
C GLU A 183 21.43 11.85 -53.94
N PHE A 184 21.67 12.68 -52.93
CA PHE A 184 22.30 12.26 -51.68
C PHE A 184 21.42 11.31 -50.86
N LEU A 185 20.09 11.51 -50.89
CA LEU A 185 19.14 10.71 -50.11
C LEU A 185 18.72 9.39 -50.81
N LEU A 186 18.94 9.27 -52.12
CA LEU A 186 18.54 8.12 -52.95
C LEU A 186 19.06 6.76 -52.42
N PRO A 187 20.34 6.61 -52.00
CA PRO A 187 20.85 5.34 -51.48
C PRO A 187 20.15 4.87 -50.19
N PHE A 188 19.58 5.80 -49.42
CA PHE A 188 18.84 5.49 -48.19
C PHE A 188 17.36 5.12 -48.45
N VAL A 189 16.88 5.41 -49.66
CA VAL A 189 15.53 5.02 -50.12
C VAL A 189 15.58 3.61 -50.72
N GLU A 190 16.64 3.26 -51.45
CA GLU A 190 16.81 1.95 -52.11
C GLU A 190 17.25 0.83 -51.15
N SER A 191 17.93 1.15 -50.04
CA SER A 191 18.42 0.16 -49.05
C SER A 191 17.35 -0.43 -48.13
N LYS A 192 16.06 -0.15 -48.35
CA LYS A 192 14.94 -0.73 -47.58
C LYS A 192 14.26 -1.93 -48.26
N ASP A 193 14.66 -2.28 -49.48
CA ASP A 193 14.04 -3.35 -50.27
C ASP A 193 14.89 -4.65 -50.35
N GLU A 194 15.97 -4.78 -49.55
CA GLU A 194 16.72 -6.03 -49.32
C GLU A 194 16.55 -6.54 -47.89
#